data_AF-A0A8E0ITB5-F1
#
_entry.id   AF-A0A8E0ITB5-F1
#
_cell.length_a   1.000
_cell.length_b   1.000
_cell.length_c   1.000
_cell.angle_alpha   90.00
_cell.angle_beta   90.00
_cell.angle_gamma   90.00
#
_symmetry.space_group_name_H-M   'P 1'
#
loop_
_entity.id
_entity.type
_entity.pdbx_description
1 polymer ?
#
loop_
_entity_poly.entity_id
_entity_poly.type
_entity_poly.pdbx_seq_one_letter_code
_entity_poly.pdbx_strand_id
1 'polypeptide(L)'
;MISLGHINLQNPKNAYEVQRITPGQPFHISLDLQPTHYHLPAGRQLALVIHGADMAQTIRPIKTTHYQIDLANSSITLPYRI
;
A
#
# COMPACT_ATOMS: atom_id res chain seq x y z
N MET A 1 -14.09 -2.58 -5.55
CA MET A 1 -12.69 -2.76 -5.11
C MET A 1 -12.16 -4.03 -5.73
N ILE A 2 -11.00 -4.01 -6.39
CA ILE A 2 -10.45 -5.17 -7.14
C ILE A 2 -9.53 -6.00 -6.25
N SER A 3 -8.62 -5.33 -5.53
CA SER A 3 -7.71 -5.90 -4.54
C SER A 3 -7.26 -4.79 -3.59
N LEU A 4 -6.78 -5.16 -2.41
CA LEU A 4 -6.25 -4.27 -1.36
C LEU A 4 -5.12 -4.97 -0.60
N GLY A 5 -4.35 -4.20 0.17
CA GLY A 5 -3.29 -4.71 1.04
C GLY A 5 -2.97 -3.69 2.13
N HIS A 6 -2.48 -4.17 3.26
CA HIS A 6 -2.09 -3.34 4.40
C HIS A 6 -0.70 -3.77 4.87
N ILE A 7 0.13 -2.79 5.26
CA ILE A 7 1.43 -3.04 5.86
C ILE A 7 1.63 -2.14 7.07
N ASN A 8 2.19 -2.70 8.15
CA ASN A 8 2.75 -1.89 9.22
C ASN A 8 4.12 -1.39 8.77
N LEU A 9 4.32 -0.07 8.74
CA LEU A 9 5.59 0.54 8.33
C LEU A 9 6.78 0.10 9.20
N GLN A 10 6.53 -0.31 10.45
CA GLN A 10 7.56 -0.84 11.34
C GLN A 10 7.91 -2.32 11.03
N ASN A 11 7.17 -3.00 10.16
CA ASN A 11 7.38 -4.39 9.80
C ASN A 11 7.58 -4.54 8.27
N PRO A 12 8.52 -3.83 7.63
CA PRO A 12 8.60 -3.79 6.17
C PRO A 12 9.17 -5.08 5.56
N LYS A 13 9.79 -5.95 6.37
CA LYS A 13 10.46 -7.18 5.91
C LYS A 13 9.66 -8.45 6.23
N ASN A 14 9.09 -8.53 7.42
CA ASN A 14 8.38 -9.69 7.94
C ASN A 14 7.51 -9.27 9.15
N ALA A 15 6.63 -10.16 9.59
CA ALA A 15 5.65 -9.88 10.64
C ALA A 15 6.23 -9.86 12.09
N TYR A 16 7.47 -10.30 12.30
CA TYR A 16 8.03 -10.52 13.64
C TYR A 16 9.18 -9.57 14.01
N GLU A 17 9.78 -8.88 13.04
CA GLU A 17 10.83 -7.88 13.27
C GLU A 17 10.28 -6.46 13.19
N VAL A 18 10.45 -5.70 14.28
CA VAL A 18 10.06 -4.30 14.37
C VAL A 18 11.27 -3.40 14.06
N GLN A 19 11.09 -2.47 13.13
CA GLN A 19 12.05 -1.44 12.77
C GLN A 19 11.59 -0.07 13.29
N ARG A 20 12.57 0.76 13.66
CA ARG A 20 12.30 2.15 14.03
C ARG A 20 12.04 2.98 12.78
N ILE A 21 10.93 3.70 12.76
CA ILE A 21 10.65 4.74 11.76
C ILE A 21 10.99 6.09 12.36
N THR A 22 11.86 6.84 11.69
CA THR A 22 12.25 8.21 12.07
C THR A 22 11.48 9.19 11.18
N PRO A 23 10.63 10.07 11.73
CA PRO A 23 9.91 11.07 10.96
C PRO A 23 10.84 11.92 10.08
N GLY A 24 10.42 12.18 8.83
CA GLY A 24 11.18 12.97 7.87
C GLY A 24 12.33 12.23 7.16
N GLN A 25 12.62 10.97 7.54
CA GLN A 25 13.59 10.14 6.83
C GLN A 25 12.87 9.24 5.81
N PRO A 26 13.36 9.16 4.56
CA PRO A 26 12.80 8.25 3.57
C PRO A 26 13.06 6.79 3.96
N PHE A 27 12.10 5.92 3.66
CA PHE A 27 12.23 4.48 3.81
C PHE A 27 11.50 3.79 2.66
N HIS A 28 11.84 2.52 2.40
CA HIS A 28 11.25 1.73 1.31
C HIS A 28 10.41 0.60 1.89
N ILE A 29 9.31 0.29 1.21
CA ILE A 29 8.45 -0.85 1.51
C ILE A 29 8.16 -1.64 0.23
N SER A 30 7.80 -2.90 0.39
CA SER A 30 7.18 -3.71 -0.64
C SER A 30 5.94 -4.35 -0.03
N LEU A 31 4.83 -4.32 -0.76
CA LEU A 31 3.55 -4.83 -0.30
C LEU A 31 2.90 -5.60 -1.45
N ASP A 32 2.63 -6.88 -1.21
CA ASP A 32 1.76 -7.66 -2.08
C ASP A 32 0.30 -7.34 -1.78
N LEU A 33 -0.48 -7.11 -2.83
CA LEU A 33 -1.93 -6.99 -2.71
C LEU A 33 -2.57 -8.39 -2.70
N GLN A 34 -3.81 -8.48 -2.20
CA GLN A 34 -4.57 -9.72 -2.25
C GLN A 34 -4.67 -10.26 -3.69
N PRO A 35 -4.47 -11.58 -3.91
CA PRO A 35 -4.58 -12.15 -5.23
C PRO A 35 -6.00 -11.99 -5.78
N THR A 36 -6.12 -11.68 -7.06
CA THR A 36 -7.42 -11.52 -7.73
C THR A 36 -7.32 -11.96 -9.18
N HIS A 37 -8.45 -12.40 -9.74
CA HIS A 37 -8.59 -12.68 -11.16
C HIS A 37 -9.71 -11.81 -11.70
N TYR A 38 -9.32 -10.70 -12.33
CA TYR A 38 -10.26 -9.67 -12.78
C TYR A 38 -9.99 -9.28 -14.23
N HIS A 39 -11.04 -9.31 -15.06
CA HIS A 39 -10.99 -8.80 -16.42
C HIS A 39 -11.45 -7.34 -16.42
N LEU A 40 -10.58 -6.42 -16.85
CA LEU A 40 -10.93 -5.00 -16.99
C LEU A 40 -11.65 -4.77 -18.32
N PRO A 41 -12.94 -4.34 -18.32
CA PRO A 41 -13.64 -4.05 -19.56
C PRO A 41 -13.00 -2.89 -20.32
N ALA A 42 -13.13 -2.90 -21.64
CA ALA A 42 -12.65 -1.82 -22.50
C ALA A 42 -13.25 -0.45 -22.08
N GLY A 43 -12.46 0.61 -22.22
CA GLY A 43 -12.85 1.98 -21.86
C GLY A 43 -12.87 2.27 -20.35
N ARG A 44 -12.44 1.34 -19.50
CA ARG A 44 -12.29 1.54 -18.05
C ARG A 44 -10.84 1.82 -17.67
N GLN A 45 -10.67 2.47 -16.52
CA GLN A 45 -9.35 2.76 -15.93
C GLN A 45 -9.19 2.01 -14.61
N LEU A 46 -7.95 1.69 -14.28
CA LEU A 46 -7.56 1.21 -12.96
C LEU A 46 -7.11 2.41 -12.12
N ALA A 47 -7.55 2.46 -10.87
CA ALA A 47 -7.13 3.45 -9.91
C ALA A 47 -6.37 2.77 -8.76
N LEU A 48 -5.19 3.30 -8.45
CA LEU A 48 -4.45 2.98 -7.23
C LEU A 48 -4.76 4.04 -6.18
N VAL A 49 -5.22 3.62 -5.01
CA VAL A 49 -5.48 4.50 -3.86
C VAL A 49 -4.51 4.13 -2.76
N ILE A 50 -3.69 5.10 -2.33
CA ILE A 50 -2.80 4.95 -1.18
C ILE A 50 -3.31 5.85 -0.07
N HIS A 51 -3.57 5.29 1.10
CA HIS A 51 -4.06 6.04 2.25
C HIS A 51 -3.50 5.46 3.56
N GLY A 52 -3.72 6.19 4.66
CA GLY A 52 -3.30 5.77 5.99
C GLY A 52 -4.24 4.70 6.57
N ALA A 53 -5.26 5.13 7.32
CA ALA A 53 -6.18 4.20 7.96
C ALA A 53 -7.34 3.82 7.03
N ASP A 54 -7.67 2.53 6.98
CA ASP A 54 -8.96 2.00 6.54
C ASP A 54 -9.87 1.89 7.76
N MET A 55 -11.01 2.60 7.76
CA MET A 55 -11.94 2.64 8.89
C MET A 55 -12.71 1.33 9.11
N ALA A 56 -12.72 0.44 8.13
CA ALA A 56 -13.34 -0.87 8.23
C ALA A 56 -12.32 -1.97 8.61
N GLN A 57 -11.03 -1.76 8.37
CA GLN A 57 -10.02 -2.83 8.46
C GLN A 57 -8.82 -2.55 9.37
N THR A 58 -8.56 -1.29 9.73
CA THR A 58 -7.39 -0.90 10.52
C THR A 58 -7.78 -0.16 11.80
N ILE A 59 -6.81 -0.02 12.71
CA ILE A 59 -7.01 0.72 13.95
C ILE A 59 -7.26 2.21 13.63
N ARG A 60 -8.33 2.76 14.19
CA ARG A 60 -8.67 4.17 14.04
C ARG A 60 -7.56 5.04 14.64
N PRO A 61 -6.90 5.91 13.85
CA PRO A 61 -5.86 6.77 14.37
C PRO A 61 -6.47 7.84 15.29
N ILE A 62 -5.75 8.14 16.37
CA ILE A 62 -6.09 9.24 17.30
C ILE A 62 -5.21 10.47 17.10
N LYS A 63 -4.24 10.40 16.18
CA LYS A 63 -3.33 11.48 15.82
C LYS A 63 -3.33 11.64 14.31
N THR A 64 -3.17 12.88 13.86
CA THR A 64 -2.94 13.20 12.45
C THR A 64 -1.52 12.79 12.06
N THR A 65 -1.39 12.09 10.94
CA THR A 65 -0.10 11.68 10.37
C THR A 65 -0.07 12.08 8.90
N HIS A 66 1.00 12.73 8.48
CA HIS A 66 1.23 13.13 7.10
C HIS A 66 2.18 12.14 6.44
N TYR A 67 1.82 11.70 5.24
CA TYR A 67 2.65 10.84 4.42
C TYR A 67 3.04 11.60 3.15
N GLN A 68 4.32 11.49 2.78
CA GLN A 68 4.81 11.96 1.50
C GLN A 68 5.30 10.74 0.72
N ILE A 69 4.83 10.60 -0.51
CA ILE A 69 5.17 9.49 -1.40
C ILE A 69 6.00 10.06 -2.54
N ASP A 70 7.16 9.49 -2.77
CA ASP A 70 7.96 9.77 -3.95
C ASP A 70 7.43 8.95 -5.13
N LEU A 71 6.57 9.57 -5.94
CA LEU A 71 5.95 8.92 -7.10
C LEU A 71 6.96 8.59 -8.21
N ALA A 72 8.08 9.33 -8.30
CA ALA A 72 9.08 9.08 -9.33
C ALA A 72 9.87 7.79 -9.05
N ASN A 73 10.01 7.42 -7.78
CA ASN A 73 10.70 6.22 -7.34
C ASN A 73 9.75 5.13 -6.82
N SER A 74 8.46 5.21 -7.17
CA SER A 74 7.45 4.22 -6.82
C SER A 74 6.91 3.52 -8.06
N SER A 75 6.59 2.24 -7.94
CA SER A 75 5.99 1.46 -9.02
C SER A 75 4.95 0.48 -8.47
N ILE A 76 4.05 0.04 -9.36
CA ILE A 76 3.13 -1.06 -9.12
C ILE A 76 3.28 -2.06 -10.26
N THR A 77 3.44 -3.33 -9.90
CA THR A 77 3.48 -4.42 -10.87
C THR A 77 2.13 -5.11 -10.88
N LEU A 78 1.46 -5.10 -12.04
CA LEU A 78 0.19 -5.79 -12.23
C LEU A 78 0.43 -7.02 -13.11
N PRO A 79 0.32 -8.25 -12.58
CA PRO A 79 0.43 -9.44 -13.41
C PRO A 79 -0.79 -9.51 -14.35
N TYR A 80 -0.53 -9.66 -15.64
CA TYR A 80 -1.57 -9.85 -16.65
C TYR A 80 -1.23 -11.07 -17.52
N ARG A 81 -2.26 -11.70 -18.08
CA ARG A 81 -2.10 -12.77 -19.08
C ARG A 81 -2.19 -12.15 -20.47
N ILE A 82 -1.28 -12.57 -21.35
CA ILE A 82 -1.29 -12.25 -22.78
C ILE A 82 -2.21 -13.24 -23.49
#